data_AF-A0A6I0UV08-F1
#
_entry.id   AF-A0A6I0UV08-F1
#
_cell.length_a   1.000
_cell.length_b   1.000
_cell.length_c   1.000
_cell.angle_alpha   90.00
_cell.angle_beta   90.00
_cell.angle_gamma   90.00
#
_symmetry.space_group_name_H-M   'P 1'
#
loop_
_entity.id
_entity.type
_entity.pdbx_description
1 polymer ?
#
loop_
_entity_poly.entity_id
_entity_poly.type
_entity_poly.pdbx_seq_one_letter_code
_entity_poly.pdbx_strand_id
1 'polypeptide(L)'
;MAPDRQVAAAYRQLRPYCDSLPDGQVQSLDDGFNAGEPYYSLSWLIADILENNIAVPQDVLLDAYALLDDEDKEEYASLIEKRSDTP
;
A
#
# COMPACT_ATOMS: atom_id res chain seq x y z
N MET A 1 -5.81 0.29 -14.01
CA MET A 1 -5.64 -0.82 -13.05
C MET A 1 -4.62 -1.83 -13.58
N ALA A 2 -3.62 -2.18 -12.77
CA ALA A 2 -2.62 -3.19 -13.10
C ALA A 2 -3.19 -4.63 -12.98
N PRO A 3 -2.56 -5.63 -13.62
CA PRO A 3 -2.95 -7.04 -13.45
C PRO A 3 -2.75 -7.52 -12.00
N ASP A 4 -3.65 -8.36 -11.49
CA ASP A 4 -3.62 -8.92 -10.13
C ASP A 4 -2.26 -9.52 -9.73
N ARG A 5 -1.54 -10.15 -10.68
CA ARG A 5 -0.20 -10.69 -10.41
C ARG A 5 0.82 -9.63 -10.00
N GLN A 6 0.74 -8.43 -10.57
CA GLN A 6 1.65 -7.32 -10.28
C GLN A 6 1.26 -6.67 -8.95
N VAL A 7 -0.04 -6.45 -8.76
CA VAL A 7 -0.61 -5.97 -7.50
C VAL A 7 -0.24 -6.89 -6.34
N ALA A 8 -0.38 -8.21 -6.53
CA ALA A 8 -0.05 -9.18 -5.51
C ALA A 8 1.46 -9.28 -5.21
N ALA A 9 2.31 -9.00 -6.19
CA ALA A 9 3.74 -8.91 -5.97
C ALA A 9 4.08 -7.66 -5.12
N ALA A 10 3.49 -6.51 -5.45
CA ALA A 10 3.67 -5.28 -4.70
C ALA A 10 3.15 -5.40 -3.24
N TYR A 11 1.98 -6.01 -3.03
CA TYR A 11 1.47 -6.27 -1.69
C TYR A 11 2.47 -7.06 -0.85
N ARG A 12 2.97 -8.19 -1.38
CA ARG A 12 3.97 -9.02 -0.68
C ARG A 12 5.28 -8.29 -0.42
N GLN A 13 5.65 -7.34 -1.29
CA GLN A 13 6.86 -6.54 -1.13
C GLN A 13 6.70 -5.48 -0.03
N LEU A 14 5.53 -4.84 0.07
CA LEU A 14 5.25 -3.81 1.08
C LEU A 14 4.93 -4.38 2.46
N ARG A 15 4.25 -5.53 2.50
CA ARG A 15 3.71 -6.11 3.73
C ARG A 15 4.70 -6.23 4.91
N PRO A 16 5.97 -6.63 4.72
CA PRO A 16 6.95 -6.74 5.81
C PRO A 16 7.31 -5.41 6.49
N TYR A 17 7.14 -4.28 5.80
CA TYR A 17 7.39 -2.98 6.42
C TYR A 17 6.31 -2.57 7.42
N CYS A 18 5.14 -3.21 7.33
CA CYS A 18 3.96 -2.87 8.13
C CYS A 18 3.82 -3.72 9.40
N ASP A 19 4.88 -4.43 9.83
CA ASP A 19 4.86 -5.22 11.07
C ASP A 19 4.70 -4.38 12.34
N SER A 20 4.84 -3.04 12.24
CA SER A 20 4.54 -2.11 13.34
C SER A 20 3.07 -1.68 13.43
N LEU A 21 2.25 -2.02 12.43
CA LEU A 21 0.81 -1.76 12.49
C LEU A 21 0.14 -2.73 13.50
N PRO A 22 -1.04 -2.39 14.03
CA PRO A 22 -1.79 -3.29 14.90
C PRO A 22 -2.08 -4.64 14.22
N ASP A 23 -1.87 -5.75 14.94
CA ASP A 23 -2.05 -7.11 14.43
C ASP A 23 -3.40 -7.33 13.73
N GLY A 24 -4.48 -6.73 14.25
CA GLY A 24 -5.82 -6.86 13.65
C GLY A 24 -5.97 -6.16 12.30
N GLN A 25 -5.30 -5.02 12.10
CA GLN A 25 -5.31 -4.28 10.83
C GLN A 25 -4.53 -5.05 9.78
N VAL A 26 -3.34 -5.48 10.16
CA VAL A 26 -2.46 -6.34 9.38
C VAL A 26 -3.14 -7.64 8.96
N GLN A 27 -3.80 -8.32 9.90
CA GLN A 27 -4.51 -9.56 9.63
C GLN A 27 -5.66 -9.34 8.64
N SER A 28 -6.42 -8.23 8.78
CA SER A 28 -7.50 -7.92 7.84
C SER A 28 -7.01 -7.73 6.40
N LEU A 29 -5.82 -7.13 6.22
CA LEU A 29 -5.20 -6.96 4.90
C LEU A 29 -4.77 -8.31 4.32
N ASP A 30 -4.15 -9.16 5.14
CA ASP A 30 -3.71 -10.50 4.74
C ASP A 30 -4.91 -11.41 4.42
N ASP A 31 -6.02 -11.29 5.15
CA ASP A 31 -7.25 -12.02 4.89
C ASP A 31 -7.88 -11.62 3.55
N GLY A 32 -7.99 -10.32 3.25
CA GLY A 32 -8.46 -9.83 1.94
C GLY A 32 -7.56 -10.30 0.79
N PHE A 33 -6.24 -10.33 1.02
CA PHE A 33 -5.28 -10.78 0.03
C PHE A 33 -5.48 -12.27 -0.28
N ASN A 34 -5.67 -13.08 0.76
CA ASN A 34 -5.92 -14.52 0.65
C ASN A 34 -7.32 -14.85 0.10
N ALA A 35 -8.28 -13.93 0.23
CA ALA A 35 -9.62 -14.04 -0.37
C ALA A 35 -9.64 -13.79 -1.89
N GLY A 36 -8.51 -13.40 -2.49
CA GLY A 36 -8.42 -13.10 -3.91
C GLY A 36 -8.70 -11.63 -4.24
N GLU A 37 -8.57 -10.73 -3.27
CA GLU A 37 -8.76 -9.29 -3.43
C GLU A 37 -7.43 -8.52 -3.29
N PRO A 38 -6.37 -8.86 -4.07
CA PRO A 38 -5.05 -8.27 -3.88
C PRO A 38 -5.03 -6.77 -4.12
N TYR A 39 -5.95 -6.25 -4.94
CA TYR A 39 -6.08 -4.82 -5.21
C TYR A 39 -6.48 -4.04 -3.98
N TYR A 40 -7.60 -4.43 -3.35
CA TYR A 40 -8.11 -3.76 -2.16
C TYR A 40 -7.11 -3.88 -1.01
N SER A 41 -6.50 -5.05 -0.83
CA SER A 41 -5.43 -5.23 0.16
C SER A 41 -4.22 -4.32 -0.10
N LEU A 42 -3.80 -4.13 -1.36
CA LEU A 42 -2.70 -3.23 -1.70
C LEU A 42 -3.07 -1.76 -1.45
N SER A 43 -4.25 -1.34 -1.91
CA SER A 43 -4.74 0.03 -1.79
C SER A 43 -4.80 0.44 -0.31
N TRP A 44 -5.42 -0.40 0.54
CA TRP A 44 -5.50 -0.15 1.97
C TRP A 44 -4.15 -0.24 2.69
N LEU A 45 -3.26 -1.17 2.29
CA LEU A 45 -1.91 -1.21 2.85
C LEU A 45 -1.13 0.07 2.55
N ILE A 46 -1.28 0.64 1.34
CA ILE A 46 -0.68 1.92 0.97
C ILE A 46 -1.27 3.07 1.81
N ALA A 47 -2.59 3.09 2.01
CA ALA A 47 -3.23 4.07 2.89
C ALA A 47 -2.66 3.99 4.31
N ASP A 48 -2.57 2.78 4.88
CA ASP A 48 -2.02 2.57 6.23
C ASP A 48 -0.56 3.02 6.34
N ILE A 49 0.26 2.75 5.32
CA ILE A 49 1.65 3.22 5.25
C ILE A 49 1.71 4.74 5.31
N LEU A 50 0.85 5.42 4.53
CA LEU A 50 0.82 6.87 4.40
C LEU A 50 0.29 7.55 5.67
N GLU A 51 -0.81 7.05 6.23
CA GLU A 51 -1.44 7.62 7.43
C GLU A 51 -0.56 7.46 8.68
N ASN A 52 0.12 6.31 8.80
CA ASN A 52 0.96 6.00 9.97
C ASN A 52 2.44 6.38 9.77
N ASN A 53 2.81 6.94 8.62
CA ASN A 53 4.20 7.28 8.25
C ASN A 53 5.16 6.08 8.41
N ILE A 54 4.72 4.89 7.99
CA ILE A 54 5.50 3.65 8.09
C ILE A 54 6.76 3.77 7.24
N ALA A 55 7.93 3.47 7.82
CA ALA A 55 9.22 3.58 7.13
C ALA A 55 9.35 2.52 6.02
N VAL A 56 9.16 2.97 4.77
CA VAL A 56 9.25 2.18 3.54
C VAL A 56 10.16 2.95 2.58
N PRO A 57 11.04 2.28 1.81
CA PRO A 57 11.78 2.94 0.74
C PRO A 57 10.83 3.63 -0.24
N GLN A 58 11.13 4.88 -0.58
CA GLN A 58 10.25 5.73 -1.38
C GLN A 58 9.98 5.14 -2.77
N ASP A 59 11.00 4.57 -3.40
CA ASP A 59 10.92 3.88 -4.69
C ASP A 59 9.94 2.69 -4.62
N VAL A 60 10.03 1.88 -3.56
CA VAL A 60 9.14 0.73 -3.36
C VAL A 60 7.69 1.17 -3.17
N LEU A 61 7.45 2.26 -2.43
CA LEU A 61 6.10 2.78 -2.27
C LEU A 61 5.55 3.36 -3.57
N LEU A 62 6.35 4.14 -4.31
CA LEU A 62 5.92 4.74 -5.58
C LEU A 62 5.64 3.69 -6.66
N ASP A 63 6.45 2.63 -6.73
CA ASP A 63 6.23 1.50 -7.64
C ASP A 63 4.90 0.79 -7.35
N ALA A 64 4.59 0.59 -6.07
CA ALA A 64 3.32 0.00 -5.65
C ALA A 64 2.12 0.93 -5.92
N TYR A 65 2.26 2.21 -5.59
CA TYR A 65 1.27 3.26 -5.85
C TYR A 65 0.95 3.39 -7.35
N ALA A 66 1.95 3.23 -8.23
CA ALA A 66 1.73 3.28 -9.68
C ALA A 66 0.77 2.19 -10.21
N LEU A 67 0.55 1.11 -9.46
CA LEU A 67 -0.33 0.00 -9.83
C LEU A 67 -1.81 0.26 -9.53
N LEU A 68 -2.10 1.23 -8.67
CA LEU A 68 -3.46 1.65 -8.32
C LEU A 68 -4.18 2.22 -9.55
N ASP A 69 -5.51 2.22 -9.53
CA ASP A 69 -6.28 2.97 -10.52
C ASP A 69 -6.17 4.49 -10.30
N ASP A 70 -6.78 5.26 -11.19
CA ASP A 70 -6.64 6.72 -11.16
C ASP A 70 -7.43 7.33 -10.00
N GLU A 71 -8.50 6.69 -9.53
CA GLU A 71 -9.32 7.16 -8.40
C GLU A 71 -8.52 7.06 -7.08
N ASP A 72 -7.97 5.89 -6.80
CA ASP A 72 -7.15 5.67 -5.60
C ASP A 72 -5.85 6.50 -5.64
N LYS A 73 -5.30 6.73 -6.84
CA LYS A 73 -4.14 7.64 -7.01
C LYS A 73 -4.49 9.07 -6.61
N GLU A 74 -5.60 9.59 -7.14
CA GLU A 74 -6.04 10.94 -6.81
C GLU A 74 -6.30 11.11 -5.30
N GLU A 75 -6.83 10.08 -4.64
CA GLU A 75 -7.03 10.06 -3.19
C GLU A 75 -5.70 10.19 -2.42
N TYR A 76 -4.69 9.39 -2.77
CA TYR A 76 -3.43 9.33 -2.01
C TYR A 76 -2.36 10.33 -2.46
N ALA A 77 -2.58 11.05 -3.56
CA ALA A 77 -1.61 12.00 -4.12
C ALA A 77 -1.12 13.01 -3.07
N SER A 78 -2.04 13.61 -2.31
CA SER A 78 -1.71 14.61 -1.29
C SER A 78 -0.86 14.05 -0.13
N LEU A 79 -1.08 12.79 0.24
CA LEU A 79 -0.32 12.10 1.28
C LEU A 79 1.10 11.74 0.79
N ILE A 80 1.22 11.31 -0.46
CA ILE A 80 2.50 11.04 -1.13
C ILE A 80 3.35 12.32 -1.24
N GLU A 81 2.74 13.44 -1.64
CA GLU A 81 3.42 14.73 -1.73
C GLU A 81 3.91 15.19 -0.35
N LYS A 82 3.04 15.15 0.67
CA LYS A 82 3.39 15.51 2.04
C LYS A 82 4.56 14.69 2.59
N ARG A 83 4.59 13.40 2.30
CA ARG A 83 5.68 12.51 2.72
C ARG A 83 7.00 12.85 2.03
N SER A 84 6.93 13.20 0.74
CA SER A 84 8.11 13.55 -0.07
C SER A 84 8.78 14.85 0.39
N ASP A 85 8.05 15.73 1.07
CA ASP A 85 8.54 17.00 1.63
C ASP A 85 9.23 16.82 3.00
N THR A 86 9.13 15.64 3.62
CA THR A 86 9.73 15.37 4.94
C THR A 86 11.19 14.90 4.75
N PRO A 87 12.20 15.69 5.18
CA PRO A 87 13.61 15.43 4.92
C PRO A 87 14.22 14.29 5.76
#